data_AF-A0A448T055-F1
#
_entry.id   AF-A0A448T055-F1
#
_cell.length_a   1.000
_cell.length_b   1.000
_cell.length_c   1.000
_cell.angle_alpha   90.00
_cell.angle_beta   90.00
_cell.angle_gamma   90.00
#
_symmetry.space_group_name_H-M   'P 1'
#
loop_
_entity.id
_entity.type
_entity.pdbx_description
1 polymer ?
#
loop_
_entity_poly.entity_id
_entity_poly.type
_entity_poly.pdbx_seq_one_letter_code
_entity_poly.pdbx_strand_id
1 'polypeptide(L)'
;MTPILRPLLGIPGICSLALIANLQNTDAAAGMTKELGQEGKITEGEKVIFAAYQTSGSAIITNYFSSGVAVFAFLGTSVILPLVVILLFKFVGANMLRVFISVSERRTVNKDN
;
A
#
# COMPACT_ATOMS: atom_id res chain seq x y z
N MET A 1 6.45 16.40 -9.73
CA MET A 1 7.68 15.90 -9.07
C MET A 1 7.22 14.82 -8.10
N THR A 2 7.34 13.51 -8.25
CA THR A 2 8.09 12.55 -9.08
C THR A 2 7.08 11.59 -9.74
N PRO A 3 7.08 11.42 -11.08
CA PRO A 3 6.06 10.64 -11.78
C PRO A 3 6.25 9.11 -11.71
N ILE A 4 7.05 8.60 -10.77
CA ILE A 4 7.42 7.17 -10.68
C ILE A 4 6.31 6.34 -10.01
N LEU A 5 5.52 6.94 -9.10
CA LEU A 5 4.42 6.21 -8.43
C LEU A 5 3.25 5.91 -9.36
N ARG A 6 3.07 6.66 -10.45
CA ARG A 6 2.01 6.42 -11.43
C ARG A 6 2.19 5.10 -12.18
N PRO A 7 3.35 4.78 -12.77
CA PRO A 7 3.57 3.48 -13.39
C PRO A 7 3.67 2.34 -12.37
N LEU A 8 4.16 2.58 -11.15
CA LEU A 8 4.39 1.52 -10.15
C LEU A 8 3.13 1.14 -9.35
N LEU A 9 2.34 2.13 -8.94
CA LEU A 9 1.20 1.98 -8.02
C LEU A 9 -0.09 2.61 -8.56
N GLY A 10 -0.06 3.35 -9.67
CA GLY A 10 -1.26 3.99 -10.23
C GLY A 10 -1.72 5.25 -9.50
N ILE A 11 -0.89 5.80 -8.60
CA ILE A 11 -1.21 6.96 -7.75
C ILE A 11 -0.35 8.18 -8.08
N PRO A 12 -0.85 9.41 -7.81
CA PRO A 12 -0.16 10.63 -8.14
C PRO A 12 1.04 10.85 -7.22
N GLY A 13 2.10 11.47 -7.74
CA GLY A 13 3.36 11.65 -7.02
C GLY A 13 3.24 12.43 -5.71
N ILE A 14 2.15 13.19 -5.51
CA ILE A 14 1.88 13.89 -4.24
C ILE A 14 1.67 12.93 -3.06
N CYS A 15 1.23 11.70 -3.33
CA CYS A 15 1.10 10.64 -2.33
C CYS A 15 2.45 10.11 -1.83
N SER A 16 3.59 10.52 -2.43
CA SER A 16 4.92 10.01 -2.04
C SER A 16 5.26 10.31 -0.58
N LEU A 17 4.85 11.46 -0.06
CA LEU A 17 5.11 11.81 1.34
C LEU A 17 4.32 10.89 2.29
N ALA A 18 3.05 10.63 1.96
CA ALA A 18 2.21 9.69 2.67
C ALA A 18 2.70 8.23 2.50
N LEU A 19 3.37 7.90 1.39
CA LEU A 19 3.97 6.57 1.15
C LEU A 19 5.15 6.36 2.07
N ILE A 20 6.04 7.36 2.17
CA ILE A 20 7.19 7.34 3.08
C ILE A 20 6.69 7.20 4.52
N ALA A 21 5.67 7.96 4.89
CA ALA A 21 5.04 7.83 6.18
C ALA A 21 4.42 6.44 6.40
N ASN A 22 3.83 5.81 5.38
CA ASN A 22 3.26 4.47 5.51
C ASN A 22 4.31 3.40 5.81
N LEU A 23 5.55 3.61 5.37
CA LEU A 23 6.66 2.72 5.73
C LEU A 23 7.00 2.79 7.22
N GLN A 24 6.65 3.88 7.90
CA GLN A 24 6.94 4.10 9.32
C GLN A 24 5.72 3.89 10.21
N ASN A 25 4.57 4.43 9.82
CA ASN A 25 3.32 4.34 10.54
C ASN A 25 2.12 4.36 9.58
N THR A 26 1.25 3.35 9.69
CA THR A 26 0.09 3.23 8.81
C THR A 26 -0.99 4.25 9.15
N ASP A 27 -1.18 4.56 10.43
CA ASP A 27 -2.24 5.47 10.86
C ASP A 27 -1.96 6.93 10.44
N ALA A 28 -0.70 7.36 10.56
CA ALA A 28 -0.27 8.68 10.10
C ALA A 28 -0.43 8.81 8.57
N ALA A 29 -0.09 7.76 7.82
CA ALA A 29 -0.24 7.75 6.36
C ALA A 29 -1.70 7.80 5.90
N ALA A 30 -2.59 7.11 6.62
CA ALA A 30 -4.03 7.16 6.36
C ALA A 30 -4.58 8.58 6.59
N GLY A 31 -4.13 9.26 7.65
CA GLY A 31 -4.44 10.68 7.92
C GLY A 31 -4.02 11.60 6.78
N MET A 32 -2.77 11.51 6.33
CA MET A 32 -2.28 12.29 5.19
C MET A 32 -3.01 11.98 3.88
N THR A 33 -3.41 10.72 3.67
CA THR A 33 -4.20 10.33 2.49
C THR A 33 -5.58 10.94 2.51
N LYS A 34 -6.22 10.95 3.68
CA LYS A 34 -7.52 11.58 3.87
C LYS A 34 -7.46 13.08 3.58
N GLU A 35 -6.45 13.79 4.09
CA GLU A 35 -6.24 15.21 3.80
C GLU A 35 -6.05 15.48 2.30
N LEU A 36 -5.15 14.73 1.64
CA LEU A 36 -4.95 14.82 0.20
C LEU A 36 -6.25 14.59 -0.60
N GLY A 37 -7.10 13.71 -0.08
CA GLY A 37 -8.41 13.42 -0.64
C GLY A 37 -9.46 14.50 -0.42
N GLN A 38 -9.40 15.21 0.71
CA GLN A 38 -10.27 16.36 1.02
C GLN A 38 -9.87 17.61 0.23
N GLU A 39 -8.58 17.79 -0.02
CA GLU A 39 -8.04 18.86 -0.86
C GLU A 39 -8.30 18.65 -2.37
N GLY A 40 -8.93 17.53 -2.76
CA GLY A 40 -9.20 17.21 -4.17
C GLY A 40 -7.95 16.90 -4.99
N LYS A 41 -6.80 16.63 -4.35
CA LYS A 41 -5.53 16.36 -5.03
C LYS A 41 -5.38 14.90 -5.48
N ILE A 42 -6.24 14.01 -5.00
CA ILE A 42 -6.30 12.59 -5.36
C ILE A 42 -7.76 12.16 -5.61
N THR A 43 -7.96 11.31 -6.61
CA THR A 43 -9.27 10.75 -6.96
C THR A 43 -9.70 9.65 -6.00
N GLU A 44 -10.99 9.31 -5.97
CA GLU A 44 -11.50 8.19 -5.15
C GLU A 44 -10.84 6.85 -5.50
N GLY A 45 -10.59 6.58 -6.79
CA GLY A 45 -9.88 5.37 -7.21
C GLY A 45 -8.44 5.32 -6.69
N GLU A 46 -7.73 6.45 -6.74
CA GLU A 46 -6.37 6.58 -6.21
C GLU A 46 -6.34 6.41 -4.68
N LYS A 47 -7.35 6.92 -3.96
CA LYS A 47 -7.50 6.69 -2.50
C LYS A 47 -7.65 5.21 -2.18
N VAL A 48 -8.48 4.50 -2.93
CA VAL A 48 -8.74 3.06 -2.71
C VAL A 48 -7.48 2.23 -2.97
N ILE A 49 -6.76 2.50 -4.07
CA ILE A 49 -5.48 1.84 -4.37
C ILE A 49 -4.47 2.10 -3.24
N PHE A 50 -4.41 3.34 -2.76
CA PHE A 50 -3.47 3.70 -1.72
C PHE A 50 -3.83 3.12 -0.36
N ALA A 51 -5.10 3.14 0.03
CA ALA A 51 -5.58 2.51 1.26
C ALA A 51 -5.27 1.00 1.29
N ALA A 52 -5.38 0.32 0.15
CA ALA A 52 -5.00 -1.08 0.04
C ALA A 52 -3.49 -1.31 0.13
N TYR A 53 -2.68 -0.46 -0.51
CA TYR A 53 -1.22 -0.51 -0.32
C TYR A 53 -0.86 -0.34 1.17
N GLN A 54 -1.51 0.61 1.84
CA GLN A 54 -1.29 0.89 3.25
C GLN A 54 -1.67 -0.29 4.15
N THR A 55 -2.73 -1.03 3.84
CA THR A 55 -3.20 -2.17 4.64
C THR A 55 -2.56 -3.51 4.28
N SER A 56 -2.09 -3.72 3.04
CA SER A 56 -1.63 -5.01 2.50
C SER A 56 -0.36 -5.63 3.13
N GLY A 57 0.26 -4.99 4.11
CA GLY A 57 1.42 -5.56 4.82
C GLY A 57 1.60 -5.10 6.26
N SER A 58 0.84 -4.09 6.71
CA SER A 58 1.06 -3.49 8.02
C SER A 58 0.67 -4.42 9.17
N ALA A 59 -0.42 -5.18 9.05
CA ALA A 59 -0.82 -6.15 10.07
C ALA A 59 0.21 -7.28 10.23
N ILE A 60 0.83 -7.74 9.13
CA ILE A 60 1.82 -8.82 9.16
C ILE A 60 3.14 -8.32 9.78
N ILE A 61 3.59 -7.10 9.45
CA ILE A 61 4.78 -6.49 10.06
C ILE A 61 4.59 -6.32 11.57
N THR A 62 3.46 -5.76 12.00
CA THR A 62 3.15 -5.58 13.42
C THR A 62 3.10 -6.92 14.15
N ASN A 63 2.47 -7.93 13.56
CA ASN A 63 2.44 -9.27 14.15
C ASN A 63 3.84 -9.91 14.23
N TYR A 64 4.68 -9.72 13.20
CA TYR A 64 6.05 -10.23 13.15
C TYR A 64 6.94 -9.63 14.25
N PHE A 65 6.88 -8.31 14.48
CA PHE A 65 7.65 -7.67 15.55
C PHE A 65 7.02 -7.86 16.95
N SER A 66 5.70 -8.02 17.05
CA SER A 66 5.04 -8.22 18.33
C SER A 66 5.24 -9.64 18.88
N SER A 67 5.00 -10.67 18.05
CA SER A 67 5.07 -12.08 18.48
C SER A 67 6.38 -12.77 18.08
N GLY A 68 6.95 -12.42 16.93
CA GLY A 68 8.16 -13.03 16.40
C GLY A 68 9.43 -12.68 17.16
N VAL A 69 9.46 -11.56 17.89
CA VAL A 69 10.61 -11.14 18.71
C VAL A 69 11.05 -12.21 19.71
N ALA A 70 10.11 -12.95 20.30
CA ALA A 70 10.42 -14.05 21.22
C ALA A 70 11.13 -15.22 20.52
N VAL A 71 10.89 -15.39 19.22
CA VAL A 71 11.45 -16.47 18.40
C VAL A 71 12.73 -16.05 17.69
N PHE A 72 13.02 -14.74 17.57
CA PHE A 72 14.22 -14.23 16.89
C PHE A 72 15.52 -14.73 17.52
N ALA A 73 15.54 -14.98 18.83
CA ALA A 73 16.70 -15.55 19.52
C ALA A 73 16.97 -17.03 19.15
N PHE A 74 15.97 -17.73 18.60
CA PHE A 74 16.04 -19.15 18.22
C PHE A 74 16.08 -19.36 16.70
N LEU A 75 15.83 -18.32 15.91
CA LEU A 75 15.90 -18.35 14.45
C LEU A 75 17.36 -18.25 14.00
N GLY A 76 17.88 -19.30 13.35
CA GLY A 76 19.20 -19.29 12.70
C GLY A 76 19.27 -18.46 11.41
N THR A 77 18.19 -17.78 11.04
CA THR A 77 18.03 -17.02 9.80
C THR A 77 17.88 -15.53 10.08
N SER A 78 18.35 -14.69 9.16
CA SER A 78 18.29 -13.23 9.31
C SER A 78 16.85 -12.72 9.47
N VAL A 79 16.62 -11.96 10.55
CA VAL A 79 15.34 -11.29 10.89
C VAL A 79 14.87 -10.34 9.77
N ILE A 80 15.78 -9.93 8.89
CA ILE A 80 15.52 -9.05 7.75
C ILE A 80 14.77 -9.77 6.63
N LEU A 81 14.96 -11.10 6.47
CA LEU A 81 14.43 -11.83 5.32
C LEU A 81 12.89 -11.82 5.25
N PRO A 82 12.15 -12.06 6.35
CA PRO A 82 10.68 -11.94 6.33
C PRO A 82 10.21 -10.51 6.07
N LEU A 83 10.94 -9.49 6.53
CA LEU A 83 10.59 -8.08 6.28
C LEU A 83 10.69 -7.73 4.79
N VAL A 84 11.72 -8.22 4.10
CA VAL A 84 11.86 -8.05 2.64
C VAL A 84 10.70 -8.71 1.90
N VAL A 85 10.30 -9.92 2.31
CA VAL A 85 9.15 -10.62 1.72
C VAL A 85 7.86 -9.82 1.92
N ILE A 86 7.61 -9.30 3.13
CA ILE A 86 6.40 -8.52 3.41
C ILE A 86 6.40 -7.20 2.61
N LEU A 87 7.55 -6.53 2.49
CA LEU A 87 7.69 -5.33 1.65
C LEU A 87 7.39 -5.63 0.17
N LEU A 88 7.89 -6.75 -0.37
CA LEU A 88 7.56 -7.19 -1.73
C LEU A 88 6.06 -7.45 -1.88
N PHE A 89 5.44 -8.12 -0.92
CA PHE A 89 4.00 -8.38 -0.93
C PHE A 89 3.15 -7.09 -0.87
N LYS A 90 3.62 -6.01 -0.21
CA LYS A 90 2.94 -4.70 -0.27
C LYS A 90 2.84 -4.17 -1.70
N PHE A 91 3.90 -4.30 -2.50
CA PHE A 91 3.87 -3.92 -3.91
C PHE A 91 2.95 -4.83 -4.73
N VAL A 92 2.97 -6.14 -4.47
CA VAL A 92 2.10 -7.10 -5.17
C VAL A 92 0.63 -6.83 -4.88
N GLY A 93 0.25 -6.62 -3.62
CA GLY A 93 -1.13 -6.39 -3.21
C GLY A 93 -1.73 -5.14 -3.85
N ALA A 94 -0.99 -4.04 -3.90
CA ALA A 94 -1.45 -2.83 -4.57
C ALA A 94 -1.55 -2.98 -6.09
N ASN A 95 -0.62 -3.71 -6.72
CA ASN A 95 -0.71 -4.00 -8.15
C ASN A 95 -1.87 -4.95 -8.49
N MET A 96 -2.19 -5.92 -7.64
CA MET A 96 -3.40 -6.75 -7.77
C MET A 96 -4.67 -5.91 -7.72
N LEU A 97 -4.77 -4.97 -6.78
CA LEU A 97 -5.95 -4.10 -6.69
C LEU A 97 -6.06 -3.17 -7.90
N ARG A 98 -4.94 -2.67 -8.42
CA ARG A 98 -4.92 -1.89 -9.66
C ARG A 98 -5.49 -2.70 -10.84
N VAL A 99 -5.11 -3.97 -10.97
CA VAL A 99 -5.67 -4.87 -11.98
C VAL A 99 -7.17 -5.08 -11.75
N PHE A 100 -7.58 -5.34 -10.51
CA PHE A 100 -8.99 -5.52 -10.13
C PHE A 100 -9.85 -4.31 -10.49
N ILE A 101 -9.41 -3.09 -10.19
CA ILE A 101 -10.12 -1.86 -10.55
C ILE A 101 -10.23 -1.72 -12.06
N SER A 102 -9.13 -1.97 -12.81
CA SER A 102 -9.18 -1.91 -14.28
C SER A 102 -10.15 -2.93 -14.89
N VAL A 103 -10.30 -4.10 -14.25
CA VAL A 103 -11.26 -5.13 -14.66
C VAL A 103 -12.68 -4.71 -14.28
N SER A 104 -12.87 -4.13 -13.10
CA SER A 104 -14.17 -3.66 -12.62
C SER A 104 -14.71 -2.53 -13.49
N GLU A 105 -13.89 -1.52 -13.81
CA GLU A 105 -14.26 -0.41 -14.70
C GLU A 105 -14.64 -0.90 -16.11
N ARG A 106 -13.90 -1.89 -16.65
CA ARG A 106 -14.25 -2.52 -17.94
C ARG A 106 -15.60 -3.24 -17.90
N ARG A 107 -15.99 -3.81 -16.76
CA ARG A 107 -17.30 -4.47 -16.60
C ARG A 107 -18.45 -3.48 -16.50
N THR A 108 -18.25 -2.32 -15.88
CA THR A 108 -19.27 -1.27 -15.79
C THR A 108 -19.58 -0.70 -17.18
N VAL A 109 -18.55 -0.36 -17.97
CA VAL A 109 -18.71 0.14 -19.34
C VAL A 109 -19.42 -0.86 -20.26
N ASN A 110 -19.20 -2.17 -20.06
CA ASN A 110 -19.85 -3.21 -20.87
C ASN A 110 -21.28 -3.55 -20.41
N LYS A 111 -21.74 -2.98 -19.29
CA LYS A 111 -23.11 -3.15 -18.77
C LYS A 111 -24.03 -1.97 -19.17
N ASP A 112 -23.43 -0.86 -19.56
CA ASP A 112 -24.12 0.37 -20.03
C ASP A 112 -24.17 0.46 -21.58
N ASN A 113 -23.73 -0.59 -22.29
CA ASN A 113 -23.96 -0.80 -23.73
C ASN A 113 -24.95 -1.97 -23.94
#